data_AF-A0ABD5AZG3-F1
#
_entry.id   AF-A0ABD5AZG3-F1
#
_cell.length_a   1.000
_cell.length_b   1.000
_cell.length_c   1.000
_cell.angle_alpha   90.00
_cell.angle_beta   90.00
_cell.angle_gamma   90.00
#
_symmetry.space_group_name_H-M   'P 1'
#
loop_
_entity.id
_entity.type
_entity.pdbx_description
1 polymer ?
#
loop_
_entity_poly.entity_id
_entity_poly.type
_entity_poly.pdbx_seq_one_letter_code
_entity_poly.pdbx_strand_id
1 'polypeptide(L)'
;NWSGILITFVATILTLPIGAAVREVLKPHKIAFLTSPYVIMTWITLLIPNQLKTLHTQIDIIPEHIEKVSLNNDHTRVHFFQSVLDGFGQIFLMPSIIGGLLILIGIFIGSKKAGIVSIIANIIGFLIIILLGGDYSSINEGIFGYNVVLSAIALGVTFETAIHSY
;
A
#
# COMPACT_ATOMS: atom_id res chain seq x y z
N ASN A 1 -20.61 -3.64 11.18
CA ASN A 1 -21.77 -3.84 10.27
C ASN A 1 -21.69 -5.26 9.70
N TRP A 2 -22.70 -6.11 9.91
CA TRP A 2 -22.71 -7.51 9.39
C TRP A 2 -22.48 -7.54 7.89
N SER A 3 -23.13 -6.62 7.15
CA SER A 3 -23.01 -6.53 5.69
C SER A 3 -21.56 -6.32 5.25
N GLY A 4 -20.79 -5.49 5.96
CA GLY A 4 -19.36 -5.30 5.67
C GLY A 4 -18.54 -6.57 5.90
N ILE A 5 -18.80 -7.31 6.97
CA ILE A 5 -18.12 -8.58 7.25
C ILE A 5 -18.41 -9.60 6.14
N LEU A 6 -19.67 -9.71 5.72
CA LEU A 6 -20.08 -10.60 4.63
C LEU A 6 -19.37 -10.23 3.32
N ILE A 7 -19.36 -8.95 2.95
CA ILE A 7 -18.72 -8.47 1.71
C ILE A 7 -17.21 -8.78 1.76
N THR A 8 -16.52 -8.47 2.86
CA THR A 8 -15.08 -8.74 2.99
C THR A 8 -14.78 -10.25 2.95
N PHE A 9 -15.63 -11.07 3.57
CA PHE A 9 -15.46 -12.53 3.54
C PHE A 9 -15.58 -13.08 2.12
N VAL A 10 -16.62 -12.67 1.39
CA VAL A 10 -16.80 -13.04 -0.02
C VAL A 10 -15.64 -12.53 -0.87
N ALA A 11 -15.20 -11.29 -0.65
CA ALA A 11 -14.09 -10.71 -1.39
C ALA A 11 -12.77 -11.47 -1.18
N THR A 12 -12.52 -11.92 0.05
CA THR A 12 -11.34 -12.72 0.40
C THR A 12 -11.33 -14.04 -0.36
N ILE A 13 -12.47 -14.75 -0.42
CA ILE A 13 -12.60 -16.00 -1.18
C ILE A 13 -12.41 -15.75 -2.68
N LEU A 14 -12.99 -14.68 -3.22
CA LEU A 14 -12.92 -14.35 -4.65
C LEU A 14 -11.54 -13.86 -5.11
N THR A 15 -10.68 -13.43 -4.19
CA THR A 15 -9.31 -13.00 -4.54
C THR A 15 -8.50 -14.13 -5.18
N LEU A 16 -8.71 -15.38 -4.75
CA LEU A 16 -8.01 -16.56 -5.31
C LEU A 16 -8.36 -16.83 -6.79
N PRO A 17 -9.63 -17.02 -7.18
CA PRO A 17 -9.97 -17.26 -8.59
C PRO A 17 -9.63 -16.06 -9.49
N ILE A 18 -9.75 -14.83 -8.98
CA ILE A 18 -9.34 -13.64 -9.73
C ILE A 18 -7.82 -13.62 -9.92
N GLY A 19 -7.05 -14.01 -8.90
CA GLY A 19 -5.60 -14.19 -9.02
C GLY A 19 -5.24 -15.21 -10.09
N ALA A 20 -5.97 -16.33 -10.18
CA ALA A 20 -5.78 -17.33 -11.24
C ALA A 20 -6.11 -16.76 -12.63
N ALA A 21 -7.20 -16.01 -12.76
CA ALA A 21 -7.59 -15.37 -14.02
C ALA A 21 -6.55 -14.34 -14.48
N VAL A 22 -6.11 -13.44 -13.59
CA VAL A 22 -5.08 -12.44 -13.89
C VAL A 22 -3.77 -13.13 -14.28
N ARG A 23 -3.39 -14.20 -13.58
CA ARG A 23 -2.20 -14.99 -13.91
C ARG A 23 -2.25 -15.53 -15.33
N GLU A 24 -3.36 -16.14 -15.76
CA GLU A 24 -3.47 -16.67 -17.13
C GLU A 24 -3.46 -15.56 -18.20
N VAL A 25 -4.02 -14.38 -17.91
CA VAL A 25 -3.95 -13.21 -18.81
C VAL A 25 -2.52 -12.66 -18.94
N LEU A 26 -1.74 -12.65 -17.86
CA LEU A 26 -0.37 -12.11 -17.84
C LEU A 26 0.70 -13.13 -18.27
N LYS A 27 0.37 -14.42 -18.23
CA LYS A 27 1.28 -15.52 -18.61
C LYS A 27 1.90 -15.38 -20.00
N PRO A 28 1.18 -14.98 -21.08
CA PRO A 28 1.79 -14.76 -22.39
C PRO A 28 2.88 -13.67 -22.38
N HIS A 29 2.74 -12.68 -21.50
CA HIS A 29 3.66 -11.55 -21.39
C HIS A 29 4.82 -11.81 -20.41
N LYS A 30 4.82 -12.95 -19.71
CA LYS A 30 5.83 -13.31 -18.67
C LYS A 30 5.92 -12.28 -17.53
N ILE A 31 4.82 -11.62 -17.21
CA ILE A 31 4.76 -10.61 -16.14
C ILE A 31 4.14 -11.25 -14.89
N ALA A 32 4.68 -10.94 -13.71
CA ALA A 32 4.08 -11.35 -12.44
C ALA A 32 2.85 -10.49 -12.12
N PHE A 33 1.77 -11.13 -11.63
CA PHE A 33 0.52 -10.42 -11.28
C PHE A 33 0.61 -9.62 -9.97
N LEU A 34 1.68 -9.76 -9.18
CA LEU A 34 1.94 -9.02 -7.93
C LEU A 34 0.69 -8.94 -7.02
N THR A 35 0.40 -7.78 -6.44
CA THR A 35 -0.75 -7.51 -5.58
C THR A 35 -2.01 -7.13 -6.37
N SER A 36 -1.99 -7.19 -7.70
CA SER A 36 -3.13 -6.77 -8.54
C SER A 36 -4.45 -7.49 -8.23
N PRO A 37 -4.50 -8.80 -7.87
CA PRO A 37 -5.78 -9.43 -7.53
C PRO A 37 -6.42 -8.82 -6.27
N TYR A 38 -5.59 -8.46 -5.29
CA TYR A 38 -6.04 -7.76 -4.09
C TYR A 38 -6.57 -6.37 -4.43
N VAL A 39 -5.85 -5.58 -5.24
CA VAL A 39 -6.28 -4.23 -5.64
C VAL A 39 -7.61 -4.25 -6.40
N ILE A 40 -7.74 -5.16 -7.39
CA ILE A 40 -8.97 -5.36 -8.16
C ILE A 40 -10.13 -5.70 -7.23
N MET A 41 -9.92 -6.63 -6.28
CA MET A 41 -10.96 -7.02 -5.34
C MET A 41 -11.34 -5.92 -4.36
N THR A 42 -10.37 -5.14 -3.90
CA THR A 42 -10.63 -3.97 -3.05
C THR A 42 -11.47 -2.95 -3.80
N TRP A 43 -11.16 -2.63 -5.06
CA TRP A 43 -11.98 -1.70 -5.85
C TRP A 43 -13.39 -2.22 -6.08
N ILE A 44 -13.56 -3.49 -6.45
CA ILE A 44 -14.89 -4.10 -6.59
C ILE A 44 -15.66 -3.97 -5.27
N THR A 45 -15.01 -4.30 -4.15
CA THR A 45 -15.61 -4.23 -2.81
C THR A 45 -16.03 -2.82 -2.41
N LEU A 46 -15.20 -1.81 -2.72
CA LEU A 46 -15.50 -0.40 -2.44
C LEU A 46 -16.62 0.17 -3.30
N LEU A 47 -16.93 -0.43 -4.46
CA LEU A 47 -18.00 0.01 -5.36
C LEU A 47 -19.36 -0.63 -5.07
N ILE A 48 -19.41 -1.72 -4.29
CA ILE A 48 -20.64 -2.42 -3.90
C ILE A 48 -21.57 -1.61 -2.96
N PRO A 49 -21.08 -0.87 -1.96
CA PRO A 49 -21.92 -0.06 -1.09
C PRO A 49 -22.81 0.88 -1.91
N ASN A 50 -24.07 1.02 -1.50
CA ASN A 50 -25.09 1.84 -2.16
C ASN A 50 -25.61 1.32 -3.52
N GLN A 51 -25.02 0.27 -4.12
CA GLN A 51 -25.57 -0.39 -5.32
C GLN A 51 -26.62 -1.45 -4.98
N LEU A 52 -26.48 -2.09 -3.82
CA LEU A 52 -27.39 -3.12 -3.34
C LEU A 52 -28.27 -2.55 -2.22
N LYS A 53 -29.57 -2.36 -2.48
CA LYS A 53 -30.56 -1.85 -1.49
C LYS A 53 -30.58 -2.64 -0.18
N THR A 54 -30.18 -3.92 -0.20
CA THR A 54 -30.11 -4.79 0.99
C THR A 54 -28.84 -4.57 1.82
N LEU A 55 -27.78 -4.00 1.22
CA LEU A 55 -26.49 -3.79 1.88
C LEU A 55 -26.28 -2.29 2.14
N HIS A 56 -26.97 -1.78 3.17
CA HIS A 56 -26.70 -0.45 3.73
C HIS A 56 -25.35 -0.47 4.48
N THR A 57 -24.26 -0.34 3.72
CA THR A 57 -22.95 -0.01 4.26
C THR A 57 -22.68 1.46 3.99
N GLN A 58 -22.61 2.26 5.05
CA GLN A 58 -22.04 3.61 5.00
C GLN A 58 -20.53 3.44 4.77
N ILE A 59 -20.10 3.38 3.51
CA ILE A 59 -18.70 3.65 3.17
C ILE A 59 -18.69 5.08 2.68
N ASP A 60 -18.32 5.98 3.58
CA ASP A 60 -18.15 7.39 3.26
C ASP A 60 -16.74 7.58 2.69
N ILE A 61 -16.63 7.38 1.38
CA ILE A 61 -15.36 7.51 0.63
C ILE A 61 -15.14 8.94 0.14
N ILE A 62 -16.16 9.80 0.27
CA ILE A 62 -16.07 11.21 -0.08
C ILE A 62 -15.69 11.96 1.20
N PRO A 63 -14.61 12.76 1.22
CA PRO A 63 -14.34 13.62 2.36
C PRO A 63 -15.49 14.62 2.48
N GLU A 64 -16.40 14.40 3.43
CA GLU A 64 -17.55 15.28 3.70
C GLU A 64 -17.09 16.69 4.11
N HIS A 65 -15.86 16.78 4.63
CA HIS A 65 -15.23 18.01 5.06
C HIS A 65 -13.80 18.06 4.50
N ILE A 66 -13.49 19.12 3.75
CA ILE A 66 -12.09 19.52 3.57
C ILE A 66 -11.65 20.00 4.95
N GLU A 67 -10.88 19.18 5.67
CA GLU A 67 -10.22 19.65 6.88
C GLU A 67 -9.38 20.88 6.50
N LYS A 68 -9.82 22.04 6.97
CA LYS A 68 -9.01 23.25 6.87
C LYS A 68 -7.79 22.97 7.72
N VAL A 69 -6.61 23.05 7.12
CA VAL A 69 -5.30 22.93 7.78
C VAL A 69 -5.34 23.76 9.07
N SER A 70 -5.58 23.10 10.20
CA SER A 70 -5.53 23.75 11.49
C SER A 70 -4.06 23.98 11.79
N LEU A 71 -3.64 25.23 11.75
CA LEU A 71 -2.30 25.66 12.16
C LEU A 71 -2.15 25.56 13.69
N ASN A 72 -2.48 24.41 14.27
CA ASN A 72 -2.00 24.05 15.59
C ASN A 72 -0.56 23.58 15.41
N ASN A 73 0.34 24.18 16.18
CA ASN A 73 1.79 24.04 16.04
C ASN A 73 2.32 22.58 16.19
N ASP A 74 1.45 21.62 16.51
CA ASP A 74 1.78 20.20 16.67
C ASP A 74 1.75 19.42 15.34
N HIS A 75 0.95 19.84 14.34
CA HIS A 75 0.95 19.21 13.00
C HIS A 75 1.99 19.81 12.04
N THR A 76 2.66 20.89 12.42
CA THR A 76 3.69 21.58 11.60
C THR A 76 5.05 20.89 11.62
N ARG A 77 5.20 19.74 12.28
CA ARG A 77 6.47 19.02 12.37
C ARG A 77 6.38 17.65 11.73
N VAL A 78 7.31 17.39 10.81
CA VAL A 78 7.47 16.07 10.22
C VAL A 78 8.25 15.17 11.18
N HIS A 79 7.63 14.10 11.65
CA HIS A 79 8.28 13.12 12.52
C HIS A 79 8.99 12.05 11.69
N PHE A 80 10.12 12.41 11.10
CA PHE A 80 10.86 11.56 10.14
C PHE A 80 10.93 10.06 10.52
N PHE A 81 11.41 9.74 11.73
CA PHE A 81 11.56 8.35 12.16
C PHE A 81 10.24 7.60 12.23
N GLN A 82 9.19 8.26 12.74
CA GLN A 82 7.86 7.68 12.81
C GLN A 82 7.29 7.51 11.41
N SER A 83 7.33 8.54 10.56
CA SER A 83 6.82 8.49 9.19
C SER A 83 7.47 7.39 8.35
N VAL A 84 8.78 7.18 8.51
CA VAL A 84 9.51 6.12 7.82
C VAL A 84 9.04 4.74 8.31
N LEU A 85 8.92 4.53 9.62
CA LEU A 85 8.46 3.25 10.17
C LEU A 85 6.98 2.99 9.85
N ASP A 86 6.13 3.99 9.99
CA ASP A 86 4.72 3.93 9.61
C ASP A 86 4.58 3.63 8.11
N GLY A 87 5.47 4.16 7.26
CA GLY A 87 5.54 3.82 5.84
C GLY A 87 5.79 2.33 5.55
N PHE A 88 6.53 1.62 6.40
CA PHE A 88 6.63 0.15 6.32
C PHE A 88 5.36 -0.54 6.82
N GLY A 89 4.70 -0.01 7.85
CA GLY A 89 3.41 -0.51 8.33
C GLY A 89 2.30 -0.37 7.28
N GLN A 90 2.35 0.70 6.48
CA GLN A 90 1.41 0.95 5.38
C GLN A 90 1.46 -0.10 4.27
N ILE A 91 2.50 -0.94 4.18
CA ILE A 91 2.51 -2.09 3.25
C ILE A 91 1.32 -3.03 3.52
N PHE A 92 0.88 -3.15 4.77
CA PHE A 92 -0.31 -3.89 5.18
C PHE A 92 -1.45 -2.97 5.63
N LEU A 93 -1.42 -1.70 5.20
CA LEU A 93 -2.42 -0.68 5.53
C LEU A 93 -2.61 -0.47 7.05
N MET A 94 -1.51 -0.58 7.81
CA MET A 94 -1.52 -0.39 9.26
C MET A 94 -0.37 0.56 9.66
N PRO A 95 -0.60 1.88 9.78
CA PRO A 95 0.41 2.81 10.27
C PRO A 95 0.70 2.53 11.75
N SER A 96 1.78 1.80 11.99
CA SER A 96 2.24 1.45 13.33
C SER A 96 3.75 1.31 13.32
N ILE A 97 4.42 2.04 14.22
CA ILE A 97 5.86 1.95 14.43
C ILE A 97 6.31 0.50 14.67
N ILE A 98 5.59 -0.24 15.51
CA ILE A 98 5.91 -1.64 15.85
C ILE A 98 5.66 -2.53 14.62
N GLY A 99 4.53 -2.34 13.94
CA GLY A 99 4.21 -3.08 12.73
C GLY A 99 5.27 -2.88 11.65
N GLY A 100 5.62 -1.64 11.36
CA GLY A 100 6.64 -1.28 10.39
C GLY A 100 8.03 -1.83 10.72
N LEU A 101 8.42 -1.82 12.00
CA LEU A 101 9.68 -2.42 12.44
C LEU A 101 9.69 -3.94 12.22
N LEU A 102 8.60 -4.63 12.54
CA LEU A 102 8.47 -6.07 12.31
C LEU A 102 8.53 -6.42 10.82
N ILE A 103 7.86 -5.62 9.97
CA ILE A 103 7.93 -5.79 8.52
C ILE A 103 9.36 -5.56 8.01
N LEU A 104 10.03 -4.51 8.46
CA LEU A 104 11.41 -4.23 8.08
C LEU A 104 12.36 -5.38 8.47
N ILE A 105 12.25 -5.89 9.70
CA ILE A 105 13.01 -7.07 10.16
C ILE A 105 12.71 -8.29 9.28
N GLY A 106 11.43 -8.53 8.97
CA GLY A 106 11.02 -9.62 8.07
C GLY A 106 11.67 -9.52 6.68
N ILE A 107 11.73 -8.31 6.11
CA ILE A 107 12.42 -8.08 4.83
C ILE A 107 13.91 -8.40 4.95
N PHE A 108 14.59 -7.95 6.02
CA PHE A 108 16.01 -8.24 6.23
C PHE A 108 16.32 -9.73 6.42
N ILE A 109 15.42 -10.47 7.09
CA ILE A 109 15.51 -11.92 7.24
C ILE A 109 15.40 -12.60 5.87
N GLY A 110 14.47 -12.15 5.02
CA GLY A 110 14.30 -12.67 3.67
C GLY A 110 15.47 -12.36 2.74
N SER A 111 15.97 -11.12 2.77
CA SER A 111 17.15 -10.69 2.00
C SER A 111 17.73 -9.37 2.53
N LYS A 112 19.01 -9.39 2.88
CA LYS A 112 19.75 -8.17 3.28
C LYS A 112 19.73 -7.09 2.19
N LYS A 113 19.83 -7.50 0.91
CA LYS A 113 19.76 -6.57 -0.23
C LYS A 113 18.38 -5.91 -0.31
N ALA A 114 17.30 -6.70 -0.17
CA ALA A 114 15.94 -6.15 -0.18
C ALA A 114 15.72 -5.15 0.96
N GLY A 115 16.22 -5.45 2.17
CA GLY A 115 16.10 -4.55 3.32
C GLY A 115 16.79 -3.19 3.11
N ILE A 116 17.99 -3.19 2.51
CA ILE A 116 18.70 -1.94 2.19
C ILE A 116 17.95 -1.15 1.11
N VAL A 117 17.56 -1.82 0.01
CA VAL A 117 16.82 -1.20 -1.09
C VAL A 117 15.49 -0.62 -0.60
N SER A 118 14.79 -1.32 0.31
CA SER A 118 13.52 -0.85 0.86
C SER A 118 13.67 0.41 1.71
N ILE A 119 14.73 0.53 2.51
CA ILE A 119 14.99 1.74 3.30
C ILE A 119 15.26 2.93 2.38
N ILE A 120 16.11 2.75 1.37
CA ILE A 120 16.45 3.80 0.41
C ILE A 120 15.18 4.24 -0.34
N ALA A 121 14.39 3.29 -0.82
CA ALA A 121 13.14 3.54 -1.53
C ALA A 121 12.12 4.33 -0.67
N ASN A 122 11.98 3.99 0.60
CA ASN A 122 11.09 4.68 1.52
C ASN A 122 11.53 6.14 1.75
N ILE A 123 12.83 6.36 1.96
CA ILE A 123 13.40 7.72 2.11
C ILE A 123 13.20 8.53 0.83
N ILE A 124 13.37 7.93 -0.35
CA ILE A 124 13.12 8.59 -1.63
C ILE A 124 11.64 9.00 -1.74
N GLY A 125 10.69 8.11 -1.43
CA GLY A 125 9.26 8.43 -1.44
C GLY A 125 8.93 9.59 -0.51
N PHE A 126 9.51 9.58 0.69
CA PHE A 126 9.38 10.67 1.66
C PHE A 126 9.97 12.01 1.17
N LEU A 127 11.13 12.00 0.52
CA LEU A 127 11.73 13.22 -0.03
C LEU A 127 10.92 13.79 -1.20
N ILE A 128 10.38 12.92 -2.07
CA ILE A 128 9.55 13.34 -3.20
C ILE A 128 8.31 14.09 -2.71
N ILE A 129 7.62 13.60 -1.68
CA ILE A 129 6.41 14.26 -1.19
C ILE A 129 6.71 15.60 -0.50
N ILE A 130 7.83 15.71 0.22
CA ILE A 130 8.28 17.00 0.77
C ILE A 130 8.56 18.00 -0.35
N LEU A 131 9.24 17.55 -1.41
CA LEU A 131 9.56 18.42 -2.55
C LEU A 131 8.31 18.91 -3.29
N LEU A 132 7.27 18.08 -3.35
CA LEU A 132 5.98 18.41 -3.97
C LEU A 132 5.06 19.24 -3.06
N GLY A 133 5.49 19.56 -1.84
CA GLY A 133 4.69 20.34 -0.88
C GLY A 133 3.49 19.58 -0.33
N GLY A 134 3.63 18.26 -0.11
CA GLY A 134 2.57 17.44 0.48
C GLY A 134 2.20 17.87 1.90
N ASP A 135 0.96 17.55 2.30
CA ASP A 135 0.47 17.87 3.64
C ASP A 135 1.21 17.11 4.74
N TYR A 136 1.49 17.80 5.85
CA TYR A 136 2.24 17.25 6.98
C TYR A 136 1.54 16.05 7.61
N SER A 137 0.21 16.03 7.66
CA SER A 137 -0.56 14.91 8.22
C SER A 137 -0.34 13.63 7.40
N SER A 138 -0.55 13.73 6.09
CA SER A 138 -0.36 12.59 5.17
C SER A 138 1.10 12.12 5.10
N ILE A 139 2.07 13.03 5.22
CA ILE A 139 3.49 12.65 5.33
C ILE A 139 3.74 11.85 6.61
N ASN A 140 3.19 12.30 7.74
CA ASN A 140 3.37 11.63 9.02
C ASN A 140 2.75 10.23 9.06
N GLU A 141 1.66 10.00 8.34
CA GLU A 141 1.03 8.67 8.19
C GLU A 141 1.82 7.69 7.30
N GLY A 142 2.86 8.16 6.59
CA GLY A 142 3.74 7.32 5.78
C GLY A 142 3.11 6.78 4.49
N ILE A 143 1.95 7.30 4.06
CA ILE A 143 1.18 6.77 2.92
C ILE A 143 1.90 6.88 1.56
N PHE A 144 2.94 7.69 1.45
CA PHE A 144 3.67 7.89 0.19
C PHE A 144 4.86 6.94 0.00
N GLY A 145 5.29 6.23 1.04
CA GLY A 145 6.48 5.38 1.01
C GLY A 145 6.22 3.96 0.49
N TYR A 146 5.10 3.34 0.88
CA TYR A 146 4.91 1.89 0.73
C TYR A 146 4.92 1.41 -0.73
N ASN A 147 4.31 2.17 -1.66
CA ASN A 147 4.30 1.82 -3.09
C ASN A 147 5.70 1.87 -3.71
N VAL A 148 6.52 2.85 -3.30
CA VAL A 148 7.90 3.01 -3.76
C VAL A 148 8.75 1.84 -3.24
N VAL A 149 8.56 1.47 -1.97
CA VAL A 149 9.22 0.31 -1.36
C VAL A 149 8.93 -0.98 -2.12
N LEU A 150 7.65 -1.31 -2.35
CA LEU A 150 7.26 -2.54 -3.05
C LEU A 150 7.81 -2.58 -4.48
N SER A 151 7.75 -1.44 -5.19
CA SER A 151 8.26 -1.33 -6.56
C SER A 151 9.77 -1.51 -6.62
N ALA A 152 10.51 -0.90 -5.68
CA ALA A 152 11.97 -1.00 -5.62
C ALA A 152 12.44 -2.42 -5.27
N ILE A 153 11.76 -3.13 -4.36
CA ILE A 153 12.08 -4.53 -4.06
C ILE A 153 11.81 -5.40 -5.29
N ALA A 154 10.64 -5.24 -5.92
CA ALA A 154 10.23 -6.04 -7.06
C ALA A 154 11.23 -5.89 -8.23
N LEU A 155 11.56 -4.66 -8.61
CA LEU A 155 12.45 -4.38 -9.75
C LEU A 155 13.93 -4.53 -9.41
N GLY A 156 14.34 -4.17 -8.20
CA GLY A 156 15.75 -4.10 -7.81
C GLY A 156 16.33 -5.39 -7.24
N VAL A 157 15.48 -6.31 -6.76
CA VAL A 157 15.95 -7.53 -6.08
C VAL A 157 15.22 -8.79 -6.53
N THR A 158 13.90 -8.74 -6.72
CA THR A 158 13.11 -9.95 -6.97
C THR A 158 13.12 -10.37 -8.43
N PHE A 159 12.92 -9.44 -9.37
CA PHE A 159 12.89 -9.76 -10.79
C PHE A 159 14.29 -9.72 -11.38
N GLU A 160 14.74 -10.85 -11.91
CA GLU A 160 15.99 -10.92 -12.67
C GLU A 160 15.77 -10.30 -14.07
N THR A 161 16.62 -9.34 -14.43
CA THR A 161 16.71 -8.85 -15.80
C THR A 161 17.12 -9.99 -16.73
N ALA A 162 16.24 -10.37 -17.65
CA ALA A 162 16.57 -11.25 -18.78
C ALA A 162 17.42 -10.50 -19.83
N ILE A 163 18.44 -9.76 -19.41
CA ILE A 163 19.42 -9.20 -20.33
C ILE A 163 20.33 -10.37 -20.71
N HIS A 164 20.04 -10.98 -21.87
CA HIS A 164 21.01 -11.82 -22.54
C HIS A 164 22.25 -10.94 -22.78
N SER A 165 23.31 -11.16 -22.02
CA SER A 165 24.63 -10.69 -22.43
C SER A 165 24.92 -11.38 -23.75
N TYR A 166 24.96 -10.60 -24.83
CA TYR A 166 25.55 -11.02 -26.09
C TYR A 166 27.03 -11.31 -25.89
#